data_AF-A0A846SYR5-F1
#
_entry.id   AF-A0A846SYR5-F1
#
_cell.length_a   1.000
_cell.length_b   1.000
_cell.length_c   1.000
_cell.angle_alpha   90.00
_cell.angle_beta   90.00
_cell.angle_gamma   90.00
#
_symmetry.space_group_name_H-M   'P 1'
#
loop_
_entity.id
_entity.type
_entity.pdbx_description
1 polymer ?
#
loop_
_entity_poly.entity_id
_entity_poly.type
_entity_poly.pdbx_seq_one_letter_code
_entity_poly.pdbx_strand_id
1 'polypeptide(L)'
;MLNSNFTTHPYVPSYAFEDRRFGRQDGTFVDGAWVKIYGRADQNAPVQQDRVRLEDNMVTGQGLHVYLRDHLEQLASSDAVKQVRFLVPLEGRDFVFRIRRLDAPGEPGTVAFTIEADSWLLRWVAPTLEVRYDRENRRLLSYRGASNLLSADQGAQNVTITYRYPD
;
A
#
# COMPACT_ATOMS: atom_id res chain seq x y z
N MET A 1 -2.82 0.17 -17.71
CA MET A 1 -3.23 -1.22 -17.44
C MET A 1 -2.64 -1.64 -16.10
N LEU A 2 -3.40 -2.39 -15.30
CA LEU A 2 -2.93 -2.96 -14.04
C LEU A 2 -3.25 -4.45 -14.03
N ASN A 3 -2.26 -5.29 -13.74
CA ASN A 3 -2.44 -6.73 -13.53
C ASN A 3 -1.70 -7.15 -12.27
N SER A 4 -2.31 -8.00 -11.44
CA SER A 4 -1.73 -8.50 -10.18
C SER A 4 -1.99 -10.00 -10.04
N ASN A 5 -0.93 -10.78 -9.83
CA ASN A 5 -1.00 -12.21 -9.53
C ASN A 5 -0.57 -12.50 -8.08
N PHE A 6 -1.50 -13.00 -7.27
CA PHE A 6 -1.31 -13.31 -5.85
C PHE A 6 -0.99 -14.78 -5.56
N THR A 7 -0.80 -15.64 -6.59
CA THR A 7 -0.63 -17.09 -6.38
C THR A 7 0.59 -17.45 -5.53
N THR A 8 1.65 -16.65 -5.57
CA THR A 8 2.92 -16.96 -4.90
C THR A 8 3.00 -16.39 -3.48
N HIS A 9 2.38 -15.24 -3.24
CA HIS A 9 2.39 -14.59 -1.93
C HIS A 9 1.16 -13.69 -1.76
N PRO A 10 0.44 -13.74 -0.62
CA PRO A 10 -0.82 -13.03 -0.43
C PRO A 10 -0.65 -11.50 -0.35
N TYR A 11 0.53 -11.02 0.07
CA TYR A 11 0.78 -9.59 0.29
C TYR A 11 1.79 -8.98 -0.70
N VAL A 12 2.44 -9.83 -1.50
CA VAL A 12 3.49 -9.44 -2.46
C VAL A 12 3.17 -10.14 -3.78
N PRO A 13 2.17 -9.66 -4.53
CA PRO A 13 1.86 -10.21 -5.83
C PRO A 13 2.99 -9.93 -6.82
N SER A 14 3.08 -10.77 -7.85
CA SER A 14 3.73 -10.37 -9.09
C SER A 14 2.76 -9.45 -9.84
N TYR A 15 3.04 -8.15 -9.91
CA TYR A 15 2.15 -7.17 -10.53
C TYR A 15 2.88 -6.28 -11.53
N ALA A 16 2.14 -5.79 -12.52
CA ALA A 16 2.61 -4.81 -13.48
C ALA A 16 1.57 -3.71 -13.68
N PHE A 17 2.01 -2.47 -13.55
CA PHE A 17 1.25 -1.26 -13.82
C PHE A 17 1.87 -0.48 -14.98
N GLU A 18 1.02 0.04 -15.87
CA GLU A 18 1.40 0.92 -16.97
C GLU A 18 0.40 2.08 -17.08
N ASP A 19 0.89 3.32 -17.00
CA ASP A 19 0.15 4.51 -17.42
C ASP A 19 0.69 5.01 -18.75
N ARG A 20 -0.08 4.78 -19.81
CA ARG A 20 0.29 5.14 -21.19
C ARG A 20 0.26 6.65 -21.47
N ARG A 21 -0.38 7.45 -20.60
CA ARG A 21 -0.45 8.91 -20.78
C ARG A 21 0.93 9.55 -20.67
N PHE A 22 1.78 9.01 -19.79
CA PHE A 22 3.09 9.56 -19.42
C PHE A 22 4.24 8.55 -19.56
N GLY A 23 3.94 7.29 -19.89
CA GLY A 23 4.94 6.23 -20.02
C GLY A 23 5.40 5.63 -18.68
N ARG A 24 4.72 5.97 -17.58
CA ARG A 24 4.99 5.41 -16.24
C ARG A 24 4.79 3.90 -16.25
N GLN A 25 5.71 3.19 -15.63
CA GLN A 25 5.59 1.76 -15.38
C GLN A 25 6.12 1.42 -14.00
N ASP A 26 5.46 0.52 -13.29
CA ASP A 26 5.97 0.01 -12.01
C ASP A 26 5.42 -1.38 -11.71
N GLY A 27 6.14 -2.15 -10.90
CA GLY A 27 5.75 -3.53 -10.62
C GLY A 27 6.69 -4.29 -9.70
N THR A 28 6.25 -5.49 -9.37
CA THR A 28 7.04 -6.49 -8.65
C THR A 28 6.95 -7.84 -9.36
N PHE A 29 8.02 -8.62 -9.28
CA PHE A 29 8.05 -9.99 -9.79
C PHE A 29 8.67 -10.91 -8.75
N VAL A 30 7.88 -11.86 -8.25
CA VAL A 30 8.32 -12.85 -7.28
C VAL A 30 8.92 -14.05 -8.01
N ASP A 31 10.18 -14.33 -7.70
CA ASP A 31 10.98 -15.43 -8.25
C ASP A 31 11.54 -16.27 -7.10
N GLY A 32 10.83 -17.34 -6.77
CA GLY A 32 11.12 -18.19 -5.61
C GLY A 32 11.12 -17.35 -4.33
N ALA A 33 12.28 -17.21 -3.72
CA ALA A 33 12.44 -16.46 -2.48
C ALA A 33 13.07 -15.06 -2.68
N TRP A 34 12.95 -14.52 -3.89
CA TRP A 34 13.38 -13.17 -4.23
C TRP A 34 12.23 -12.38 -4.87
N VAL A 35 12.24 -11.07 -4.67
CA VAL A 35 11.32 -10.14 -5.31
C VAL A 35 12.14 -9.14 -6.11
N LYS A 36 11.93 -9.11 -7.43
CA LYS A 36 12.38 -7.99 -8.26
C LYS A 36 11.39 -6.84 -8.08
N ILE A 37 11.92 -5.67 -7.78
CA ILE A 37 11.19 -4.41 -7.69
C ILE A 37 11.63 -3.56 -8.88
N TYR A 38 10.71 -2.92 -9.59
CA TYR A 38 11.07 -2.02 -10.69
C TYR A 38 10.05 -0.91 -10.93
N GLY A 39 10.53 0.23 -11.43
CA GLY A 39 9.65 1.31 -11.83
C GLY A 39 10.37 2.43 -12.57
N ARG A 40 9.61 3.22 -13.32
CA ARG A 40 10.00 4.48 -13.94
C ARG A 40 8.83 5.45 -13.85
N ALA A 41 9.11 6.70 -13.46
CA ALA A 41 8.08 7.70 -13.25
C ALA A 41 7.39 8.13 -14.54
N ASP A 42 8.13 8.19 -15.65
CA ASP A 42 7.66 8.57 -16.98
C ASP A 42 8.59 7.96 -18.06
N GLN A 43 8.33 8.29 -19.33
CA GLN A 43 9.08 7.79 -20.49
C GLN A 43 10.57 8.21 -20.55
N ASN A 44 10.94 9.31 -19.90
CA ASN A 44 12.29 9.87 -19.90
C ASN A 44 13.03 9.59 -18.58
N ALA A 45 12.32 9.22 -17.53
CA ALA A 45 12.90 8.89 -16.24
C ALA A 45 13.74 7.59 -16.30
N PRO A 46 14.84 7.51 -15.53
CA PRO A 46 15.58 6.27 -15.40
C PRO A 46 14.72 5.17 -14.76
N VAL A 47 14.98 3.93 -15.16
CA VAL A 47 14.39 2.76 -14.50
C VAL A 47 15.09 2.55 -13.15
N GLN A 48 14.32 2.69 -12.08
CA GLN A 48 14.69 2.26 -10.74
C GLN A 48 14.39 0.77 -10.60
N GLN A 49 15.31 0.00 -10.05
CA GLN A 49 15.09 -1.42 -9.80
C GLN A 49 16.03 -1.94 -8.72
N ASP A 50 15.56 -2.97 -8.01
CA ASP A 50 16.37 -3.73 -7.07
C ASP A 50 15.81 -5.16 -6.94
N ARG A 51 16.56 -6.03 -6.27
CA ARG A 51 16.16 -7.39 -5.94
C ARG A 51 16.35 -7.64 -4.45
N VAL A 52 15.23 -7.82 -3.75
CA VAL A 52 15.22 -8.07 -2.30
C VAL A 52 14.82 -9.50 -1.98
N ARG A 53 15.26 -9.99 -0.82
CA ARG A 53 14.83 -11.29 -0.31
C ARG A 53 13.34 -11.20 0.06
N LEU A 54 12.52 -12.18 -0.33
CA LEU A 54 11.13 -12.23 0.11
C LEU A 54 11.08 -12.56 1.62
N GLU A 55 10.35 -11.75 2.37
CA GLU A 55 10.15 -11.90 3.82
C GLU A 55 8.66 -11.75 4.18
N ASP A 56 8.23 -12.40 5.25
CA ASP A 56 6.82 -12.48 5.66
C ASP A 56 6.20 -11.12 6.03
N ASN A 57 7.02 -10.15 6.44
CA ASN A 57 6.58 -8.80 6.80
C ASN A 57 6.57 -7.82 5.61
N MET A 58 6.76 -8.31 4.38
CA MET A 58 6.72 -7.49 3.17
C MET A 58 5.31 -7.32 2.63
N VAL A 59 5.03 -6.11 2.16
CA VAL A 59 3.76 -5.76 1.51
C VAL A 59 4.02 -4.87 0.29
N THR A 60 3.19 -5.01 -0.73
CA THR A 60 3.08 -4.03 -1.83
C THR A 60 1.84 -3.17 -1.61
N GLY A 61 1.69 -2.08 -2.39
CA GLY A 61 0.44 -1.31 -2.39
C GLY A 61 -0.80 -2.16 -2.68
N GLN A 62 -0.67 -3.12 -3.60
CA GLN A 62 -1.76 -4.04 -3.96
C GLN A 62 -2.07 -5.07 -2.87
N GLY A 63 -1.06 -5.49 -2.12
CA GLY A 63 -1.20 -6.45 -1.02
C GLY A 63 -1.54 -5.84 0.33
N LEU A 64 -1.41 -4.51 0.49
CA LEU A 64 -1.65 -3.84 1.77
C LEU A 64 -3.08 -4.06 2.28
N HIS A 65 -4.09 -3.97 1.40
CA HIS A 65 -5.48 -4.22 1.79
C HIS A 65 -5.67 -5.65 2.30
N VAL A 66 -5.10 -6.63 1.60
CA VAL A 66 -5.18 -8.05 1.99
C VAL A 66 -4.52 -8.26 3.35
N TYR A 67 -3.30 -7.73 3.53
CA TYR A 67 -2.58 -7.80 4.80
C TYR A 67 -3.37 -7.21 5.97
N LEU A 68 -3.94 -6.02 5.80
CA LEU A 68 -4.73 -5.34 6.83
C LEU A 68 -5.99 -6.12 7.19
N ARG A 69 -6.67 -6.70 6.20
CA ARG A 69 -7.88 -7.50 6.40
C ARG A 69 -7.59 -8.80 7.14
N ASP A 70 -6.48 -9.46 6.80
CA ASP A 70 -6.07 -10.74 7.40
C ASP A 70 -5.60 -10.55 8.85
N HIS A 71 -4.99 -9.40 9.17
CA HIS A 71 -4.52 -9.06 10.52
C HIS A 71 -5.46 -8.13 11.28
N LEU A 72 -6.69 -7.93 10.79
CA LEU A 72 -7.59 -6.89 11.29
C LEU A 72 -7.87 -7.01 12.80
N GLU A 73 -8.14 -8.23 13.26
CA GLU A 73 -8.44 -8.50 14.66
C GLU A 73 -7.24 -8.19 15.56
N GLN A 74 -6.05 -8.66 15.20
CA GLN A 74 -4.81 -8.40 15.94
C GLN A 74 -4.49 -6.90 16.00
N LEU A 75 -4.65 -6.20 14.88
CA LEU A 75 -4.39 -4.76 14.80
C LEU A 75 -5.44 -3.95 15.56
N ALA A 76 -6.70 -4.42 15.60
CA ALA A 76 -7.78 -3.76 16.33
C ALA A 76 -7.66 -3.96 17.85
N SER A 77 -7.17 -5.12 18.30
CA SER A 77 -7.08 -5.47 19.72
C SER A 77 -5.81 -4.96 20.41
N SER A 78 -4.88 -4.36 19.67
CA SER A 78 -3.58 -3.92 20.19
C SER A 78 -3.30 -2.45 19.87
N ASP A 79 -2.79 -1.72 20.85
CA ASP A 79 -2.22 -0.38 20.65
C ASP A 79 -0.77 -0.43 20.15
N ALA A 80 -0.21 -1.65 19.99
CA ALA A 80 1.13 -1.84 19.50
C ALA A 80 1.26 -1.40 18.04
N VAL A 81 2.35 -0.70 17.75
CA VAL A 81 2.69 -0.31 16.39
C VAL A 81 3.17 -1.55 15.63
N LYS A 82 2.47 -1.92 14.56
CA LYS A 82 2.93 -2.98 13.65
C LYS A 82 3.83 -2.37 12.58
N GLN A 83 4.99 -2.96 12.37
CA GLN A 83 5.90 -2.59 11.28
C GLN A 83 5.80 -3.58 10.13
N VAL A 84 5.85 -3.05 8.90
CA VAL A 84 5.89 -3.81 7.64
C VAL A 84 6.93 -3.20 6.71
N ARG A 85 7.53 -4.02 5.85
CA ARG A 85 8.40 -3.57 4.76
C ARG A 85 7.55 -3.32 3.52
N PHE A 86 7.34 -2.05 3.19
CA PHE A 86 6.54 -1.63 2.05
C PHE A 86 7.43 -1.50 0.81
N LEU A 87 7.18 -2.31 -0.22
CA LEU A 87 7.91 -2.24 -1.49
C LEU A 87 7.40 -1.03 -2.29
N VAL A 88 8.31 -0.13 -2.68
CA VAL A 88 7.99 1.09 -3.45
C VAL A 88 8.70 1.02 -4.80
N PRO A 89 8.06 0.51 -5.85
CA PRO A 89 8.81 0.19 -7.06
C PRO A 89 9.29 1.37 -7.88
N LEU A 90 8.62 2.52 -7.79
CA LEU A 90 9.11 3.78 -8.36
C LEU A 90 10.41 4.26 -7.73
N GLU A 91 10.70 3.87 -6.50
CA GLU A 91 11.95 4.17 -5.79
C GLU A 91 12.97 3.04 -5.94
N GLY A 92 12.59 1.90 -6.54
CA GLY A 92 13.42 0.73 -6.68
C GLY A 92 13.89 0.14 -5.35
N ARG A 93 13.15 0.32 -4.25
CA ARG A 93 13.54 -0.16 -2.91
C ARG A 93 12.34 -0.34 -1.99
N ASP A 94 12.58 -0.83 -0.79
CA ASP A 94 11.58 -0.93 0.25
C ASP A 94 11.83 0.04 1.41
N PHE A 95 10.78 0.32 2.17
CA PHE A 95 10.82 1.16 3.36
C PHE A 95 10.04 0.52 4.50
N VAL A 96 10.45 0.78 5.73
CA VAL A 96 9.67 0.38 6.90
C VAL A 96 8.51 1.34 7.09
N PHE A 97 7.30 0.79 7.13
CA PHE A 97 6.05 1.49 7.37
C PHE A 97 5.45 1.02 8.70
N ARG A 98 4.75 1.94 9.36
CA ARG A 98 4.09 1.74 10.65
C ARG A 98 2.61 1.79 10.48
N ILE A 99 1.94 0.76 10.98
CA ILE A 99 0.49 0.65 11.07
C ILE A 99 0.13 0.87 12.53
N ARG A 100 -0.71 1.87 12.80
CA ARG A 100 -1.22 2.15 14.15
C ARG A 100 -2.73 2.17 14.11
N ARG A 101 -3.37 1.65 15.16
CA ARG A 101 -4.79 1.89 15.39
C ARG A 101 -5.00 3.38 15.64
N LEU A 102 -6.03 3.93 15.01
CA LEU A 102 -6.46 5.30 15.20
C LEU A 102 -7.70 5.29 16.11
N ASP A 103 -7.53 5.78 17.33
CA ASP A 103 -8.63 5.98 18.27
C ASP A 103 -9.35 7.29 17.94
N ALA A 104 -10.15 7.26 16.88
CA ALA A 104 -11.05 8.34 16.51
C ALA A 104 -12.49 7.98 16.89
N PRO A 105 -13.38 8.94 17.20
CA PRO A 105 -14.81 8.69 17.31
C PRO A 105 -15.30 8.19 15.94
N GLY A 106 -15.43 6.88 15.83
CA GLY A 106 -16.01 6.19 14.68
C GLY A 106 -17.36 5.61 15.04
N GLU A 107 -18.08 5.15 14.03
CA GLU A 107 -19.29 4.35 14.24
C GLU A 107 -18.95 3.11 15.09
N PRO A 108 -19.80 2.72 16.05
CA PRO A 108 -19.64 1.48 16.79
C PRO A 108 -19.45 0.30 15.83
N GLY A 109 -18.53 -0.61 16.16
CA GLY A 109 -18.22 -1.75 15.30
C GLY A 109 -17.21 -1.46 14.18
N THR A 110 -16.65 -0.26 14.09
CA THR A 110 -15.59 0.06 13.13
C THR A 110 -14.21 0.16 13.79
N VAL A 111 -13.15 0.06 12.98
CA VAL A 111 -11.76 0.31 13.40
C VAL A 111 -11.01 1.07 12.31
N ALA A 112 -10.20 2.05 12.70
CA ALA A 112 -9.38 2.83 11.78
C ALA A 112 -7.89 2.60 12.03
N PHE A 113 -7.10 2.71 10.96
CA PHE A 113 -5.64 2.62 11.03
C PHE A 113 -4.98 3.75 10.27
N THR A 114 -3.88 4.25 10.81
CA THR A 114 -2.91 5.10 10.11
C THR A 114 -1.74 4.26 9.64
N ILE A 115 -1.31 4.48 8.41
CA ILE A 115 -0.16 3.85 7.76
C ILE A 115 0.78 4.96 7.30
N GLU A 116 2.01 4.96 7.79
CA GLU A 116 3.00 6.00 7.48
C GLU A 116 4.43 5.43 7.44
N ALA A 117 5.34 6.13 6.77
CA ALA A 117 6.76 5.77 6.79
C ALA A 117 7.36 5.90 8.20
N ASP A 118 8.21 4.96 8.61
CA ASP A 118 8.87 5.04 9.91
C ASP A 118 9.97 6.12 9.95
N SER A 119 10.62 6.41 8.83
CA SER A 119 11.66 7.46 8.79
C SER A 119 11.06 8.85 9.03
N TRP A 120 11.56 9.52 10.07
CA TRP A 120 11.15 10.88 10.42
C TRP A 120 11.31 11.85 9.24
N LEU A 121 12.39 11.72 8.45
CA LEU A 121 12.61 12.55 7.27
C LEU A 121 11.56 12.31 6.17
N LEU A 122 11.16 11.04 5.99
CA LEU A 122 10.10 10.70 5.04
C LEU A 122 8.73 11.20 5.54
N ARG A 123 8.45 11.23 6.84
CA ARG A 123 7.15 11.69 7.38
C ARG A 123 6.81 13.15 7.06
N TRP A 124 7.80 14.01 6.80
CA TRP A 124 7.54 15.41 6.42
C TRP A 124 7.02 15.55 4.98
N VAL A 125 7.25 14.55 4.13
CA VAL A 125 6.96 14.60 2.69
C VAL A 125 6.03 13.48 2.25
N ALA A 126 6.04 12.35 2.94
CA ALA A 126 5.26 11.17 2.62
C ALA A 126 3.82 11.33 3.16
N PRO A 127 2.80 11.22 2.29
CA PRO A 127 1.42 11.33 2.71
C PRO A 127 1.05 10.16 3.65
N THR A 128 0.41 10.48 4.77
CA THR A 128 -0.22 9.49 5.65
C THR A 128 -1.41 8.85 4.95
N LEU A 129 -1.49 7.53 5.06
CA LEU A 129 -2.64 6.75 4.62
C LEU A 129 -3.53 6.44 5.84
N GLU A 130 -4.82 6.73 5.74
CA GLU A 130 -5.84 6.32 6.70
C GLU A 130 -6.82 5.36 6.05
N VAL A 131 -7.16 4.30 6.77
CA VAL A 131 -8.17 3.32 6.34
C VAL A 131 -9.12 3.02 7.49
N ARG A 132 -10.38 2.73 7.17
CA ARG A 132 -11.39 2.31 8.15
C ARG A 132 -12.05 1.03 7.69
N TYR A 133 -12.26 0.11 8.61
CA TYR A 133 -12.92 -1.16 8.38
C TYR A 133 -14.11 -1.35 9.29
N ASP A 134 -15.11 -2.07 8.80
CA ASP A 134 -16.10 -2.74 9.61
C ASP A 134 -15.45 -3.97 10.28
N ARG A 135 -15.64 -4.14 11.59
CA ARG A 135 -14.99 -5.20 12.36
C ARG A 135 -15.66 -6.55 12.21
N GLU A 136 -16.95 -6.59 11.92
CA GLU A 136 -17.73 -7.83 11.84
C GLU A 136 -17.45 -8.54 10.52
N ASN A 137 -17.64 -7.84 9.40
CA ASN A 137 -17.53 -8.42 8.06
C ASN A 137 -16.18 -8.10 7.38
N ARG A 138 -15.29 -7.37 8.07
CA ARG A 138 -13.94 -7.00 7.60
C ARG A 138 -13.94 -6.22 6.29
N ARG A 139 -15.01 -5.47 6.00
CA ARG A 139 -15.14 -4.64 4.79
C ARG A 139 -14.44 -3.30 4.97
N LEU A 140 -13.80 -2.81 3.91
CA LEU A 140 -13.17 -1.49 3.90
C LEU A 140 -14.25 -0.43 3.73
N LEU A 141 -14.38 0.50 4.67
CA LEU A 141 -15.41 1.56 4.67
C LEU A 141 -14.88 2.88 4.09
N SER A 142 -13.61 3.20 4.37
CA SER A 142 -12.99 4.41 3.82
C SER A 142 -11.49 4.27 3.63
N TYR A 143 -10.98 4.95 2.62
CA TYR A 143 -9.55 5.16 2.35
C TYR A 143 -9.29 6.66 2.23
N ARG A 144 -8.21 7.15 2.84
CA ARG A 144 -7.71 8.51 2.65
C ARG A 144 -6.20 8.50 2.50
N GLY A 145 -5.68 8.98 1.39
CA GLY A 145 -4.23 9.00 1.15
C GLY A 145 -3.90 9.25 -0.31
N ALA A 146 -2.62 9.04 -0.67
CA ALA A 146 -2.16 9.23 -2.04
C ALA A 146 -2.84 8.27 -3.02
N SER A 147 -3.24 8.78 -4.17
CA SER A 147 -3.76 8.02 -5.29
C SER A 147 -2.63 7.56 -6.20
N ASN A 148 -2.80 6.37 -6.79
CA ASN A 148 -1.97 5.93 -7.91
C ASN A 148 -2.29 6.68 -9.21
N LEU A 149 -3.41 7.41 -9.28
CA LEU A 149 -3.80 8.23 -10.42
C LEU A 149 -3.22 9.64 -10.29
N LEU A 150 -2.30 9.96 -11.19
CA LEU A 150 -1.73 11.30 -11.29
C LEU A 150 -2.74 12.28 -11.88
N SER A 151 -2.67 13.53 -11.43
CA SER A 151 -3.41 14.66 -12.00
C SER A 151 -2.89 15.00 -13.41
N ALA A 152 -3.55 15.95 -14.09
CA ALA A 152 -3.18 16.35 -15.45
C ALA A 152 -1.75 16.94 -15.54
N ASP A 153 -1.26 17.54 -14.45
CA ASP A 153 0.10 18.05 -14.27
C ASP A 153 1.09 17.01 -13.70
N GLN A 154 0.69 15.73 -13.69
CA GLN A 154 1.49 14.60 -13.18
C GLN A 154 1.74 14.61 -11.65
N GLY A 155 1.03 15.45 -10.91
CA GLY A 155 1.07 15.48 -9.46
C GLY A 155 0.42 14.26 -8.79
N ALA A 156 0.96 13.85 -7.65
CA ALA A 156 0.27 12.90 -6.76
C ALA A 156 -0.96 13.58 -6.13
N GLN A 157 -2.07 12.87 -6.07
CA GLN A 157 -3.32 13.39 -5.52
C GLN A 157 -3.67 12.71 -4.21
N ASN A 158 -4.02 13.47 -3.18
CA ASN A 158 -4.64 12.90 -1.98
C ASN A 158 -6.15 12.79 -2.21
N VAL A 159 -6.68 11.57 -2.06
CA VAL A 159 -8.08 11.27 -2.28
C VAL A 159 -8.72 10.71 -1.02
N THR A 160 -10.03 10.93 -0.89
CA THR A 160 -10.89 10.21 0.06
C THR A 160 -11.85 9.34 -0.74
N ILE A 161 -11.86 8.04 -0.47
CA ILE A 161 -12.76 7.08 -1.10
C ILE A 161 -13.63 6.48 0.00
N THR A 162 -14.95 6.57 -0.17
CA THR A 162 -15.93 5.96 0.74
C THR A 162 -16.62 4.81 0.02
N TYR A 163 -16.67 3.65 0.67
CA TYR A 163 -17.31 2.46 0.14
C TYR A 163 -18.70 2.31 0.75
N ARG A 164 -19.68 1.97 -0.09
CA ARG A 164 -21.02 1.60 0.34
C ARG A 164 -21.30 0.21 -0.18
N TYR A 165 -21.71 -0.68 0.71
CA TYR A 165 -22.08 -2.04 0.37
C TYR A 165 -23.60 -2.16 0.39
N PRO A 166 -24.20 -2.92 -0.53
CA PRO A 166 -25.58 -3.33 -0.38
C PRO A 166 -25.72 -4.23 0.85
N ASP A 167 -26.90 -4.15 1.49
CA ASP A 167 -27.33 -5.07 2.54
C ASP A 167 -27.50 -6.49 2.00
#